data_AF-A0A9W7DDT8-F1
#
_entry.id   AF-A0A9W7DDT8-F1
#
_cell.length_a   1.000
_cell.length_b   1.000
_cell.length_c   1.000
_cell.angle_alpha   90.00
_cell.angle_beta   90.00
_cell.angle_gamma   90.00
#
_symmetry.space_group_name_H-M   'P 1'
#
loop_
_entity.id
_entity.type
_entity.pdbx_description
1 polymer ?
#
loop_
_entity_poly.entity_id
_entity_poly.type
_entity_poly.pdbx_seq_one_letter_code
_entity_poly.pdbx_strand_id
1 'polypeptide(L)'
;MKTKRHQLVPAEKTLVVKVYNGAIIHGEFVKDSLIHWASTKKPGDGGIDDYHGNFDAVLFEKWFLRLCINLQAYGSCVIHMDGTRYHKRQQNPAPTRRTLKADIQKWLLDRVIPPLLALVKEHKPKPVYVAQRIAANHGHYLLYTPPYHPELQPIELVWGLVKNRIARRPAKTPADLSARLTTEFTRVNSKNWCKFYRRVLRFERKYLAALEECELLENEDEVADPEGVDE
;
A
#
# COMPACT_ATOMS: atom_id res chain seq x y z
N MET A 1 -34.79 12.66 -2.51
CA MET A 1 -33.61 13.46 -2.92
C MET A 1 -32.34 12.77 -2.42
N LYS A 2 -31.48 12.27 -3.31
CA LYS A 2 -30.19 11.65 -2.93
C LYS A 2 -29.23 12.76 -2.51
N THR A 3 -28.96 12.89 -1.22
CA THR A 3 -27.89 13.76 -0.69
C THR A 3 -26.58 13.31 -1.31
N LYS A 4 -25.98 14.17 -2.16
CA LYS A 4 -24.63 13.96 -2.70
C LYS A 4 -23.69 13.80 -1.50
N ARG A 5 -23.26 12.57 -1.20
CA ARG A 5 -22.21 12.33 -0.19
C ARG A 5 -20.99 13.12 -0.62
N HIS A 6 -20.61 14.10 0.18
CA HIS A 6 -19.39 14.86 -0.03
C HIS A 6 -18.23 13.91 0.20
N GLN A 7 -17.58 13.44 -0.86
CA GLN A 7 -16.47 12.52 -0.78
C GLN A 7 -15.16 13.31 -0.90
N LEU A 8 -14.33 13.23 0.14
CA LEU A 8 -12.90 13.50 0.01
C LEU A 8 -12.24 12.18 -0.34
N VAL A 9 -11.34 12.18 -1.33
CA VAL A 9 -10.48 11.04 -1.59
C VAL A 9 -9.34 11.14 -0.58
N PRO A 10 -9.23 10.22 0.40
CA PRO A 10 -8.11 10.26 1.31
C PRO A 10 -6.86 9.83 0.53
N ALA A 11 -5.83 10.67 0.48
CA ALA A 11 -4.49 10.17 0.22
C ALA A 11 -4.16 9.19 1.33
N GLU A 12 -3.91 7.93 0.99
CA GLU A 12 -3.39 6.91 1.91
C GLU A 12 -2.12 7.43 2.57
N LYS A 13 -1.94 7.19 3.87
CA LYS A 13 -0.83 7.77 4.63
C LYS A 13 -0.16 6.81 5.55
N THR A 14 1.15 7.02 5.55
CA THR A 14 2.15 6.23 6.22
C THR A 14 2.24 6.61 7.69
N LEU A 15 1.98 5.58 8.47
CA LEU A 15 2.32 5.43 9.87
C LEU A 15 3.84 5.50 10.05
N VAL A 16 4.30 6.18 11.11
CA VAL A 16 5.60 5.85 11.71
C VAL A 16 5.38 5.36 13.13
N VAL A 17 5.90 4.16 13.39
CA VAL A 17 6.07 3.62 14.74
C VAL A 17 7.56 3.60 15.03
N LYS A 18 8.00 4.40 16.00
CA LYS A 18 9.35 4.33 16.53
C LYS A 18 9.38 3.40 17.74
N VAL A 19 10.35 2.51 17.78
CA VAL A 19 10.67 1.68 18.96
C VAL A 19 11.96 2.22 19.56
N TYR A 20 11.88 2.79 20.76
CA TYR A 20 13.02 3.28 21.51
C TYR A 20 13.44 2.21 22.53
N ASN A 21 14.75 1.95 22.60
CA ASN A 21 15.37 1.06 23.59
C ASN A 21 14.72 -0.35 23.68
N GLY A 22 14.24 -0.89 22.56
CA GLY A 22 13.63 -2.22 22.47
C GLY A 22 12.27 -2.40 23.17
N ALA A 23 11.79 -1.41 23.94
CA ALA A 23 10.60 -1.56 24.78
C ALA A 23 9.58 -0.41 24.64
N ILE A 24 10.03 0.81 24.34
CA ILE A 24 9.15 1.98 24.29
C ILE A 24 8.67 2.19 22.86
N ILE A 25 7.39 1.88 22.63
CA ILE A 25 6.74 2.11 21.35
C ILE A 25 6.12 3.51 21.38
N HIS A 26 6.49 4.36 20.44
CA HIS A 26 5.86 5.64 20.17
C HIS A 26 5.30 5.66 18.75
N GLY A 27 4.04 6.02 18.59
CA GLY A 27 3.43 6.22 17.28
C GLY A 27 2.96 7.65 17.08
N GLU A 28 3.19 8.18 15.89
CA GLU A 28 2.70 9.49 15.48
C GLU A 28 2.45 9.54 13.98
N PHE A 29 1.75 10.59 13.54
CA PHE A 29 1.71 10.93 12.12
C PHE A 29 3.02 11.60 11.73
N VAL A 30 3.57 11.23 10.57
CA VAL A 30 4.67 11.99 9.97
C VAL A 30 4.16 13.40 9.66
N LYS A 31 4.94 14.40 10.04
CA LYS A 31 4.60 15.80 9.76
C LYS A 31 4.31 16.00 8.26
N ASP A 32 3.28 16.80 7.97
CA ASP A 32 2.83 17.15 6.62
C ASP A 32 2.45 15.95 5.73
N SER A 33 2.33 14.75 6.29
CA SER A 33 1.87 13.58 5.56
C SER A 33 0.37 13.64 5.27
N LEU A 34 -0.43 14.35 6.08
CA LEU A 34 -1.90 14.46 6.02
C LEU A 34 -2.44 15.40 4.92
N ILE A 35 -2.45 14.92 3.67
CA ILE A 35 -3.08 15.53 2.49
C ILE A 35 -4.45 14.91 2.13
N HIS A 36 -5.53 15.67 2.08
CA HIS A 36 -6.80 15.23 1.51
C HIS A 36 -7.16 16.13 0.33
N TRP A 37 -7.84 15.58 -0.66
CA TRP A 37 -8.24 16.33 -1.85
C TRP A 37 -9.75 16.40 -1.99
N ALA A 38 -10.23 17.56 -2.44
CA ALA A 38 -11.62 17.74 -2.84
C ALA A 38 -11.86 17.05 -4.18
N SER A 39 -12.75 16.07 -4.21
CA SER A 39 -13.11 15.33 -5.43
C SER A 39 -13.79 16.18 -6.53
N THR A 40 -14.12 17.45 -6.24
CA THR A 40 -14.97 18.30 -7.09
C THR A 40 -14.26 19.51 -7.71
N LYS A 41 -12.95 19.72 -7.51
CA LYS A 41 -12.24 20.87 -8.12
C LYS A 41 -12.06 20.68 -9.64
N LYS A 42 -12.29 21.75 -10.42
CA LYS A 42 -12.06 21.81 -11.88
C LYS A 42 -10.64 22.32 -12.20
N PRO A 43 -10.04 21.99 -13.35
CA PRO A 43 -8.76 22.56 -13.77
C PRO A 43 -8.85 24.07 -14.01
N GLY A 44 -7.83 24.83 -13.58
CA GLY A 44 -7.61 26.23 -13.99
C GLY A 44 -7.72 27.32 -12.91
N ASP A 45 -8.05 27.00 -11.65
CA ASP A 45 -8.34 28.02 -10.61
C ASP A 45 -7.10 28.52 -9.82
N GLY A 46 -5.93 28.55 -10.46
CA GLY A 46 -4.75 29.31 -10.01
C GLY A 46 -4.02 28.83 -8.74
N GLY A 47 -4.29 27.63 -8.23
CA GLY A 47 -3.59 27.05 -7.08
C GLY A 47 -2.33 26.24 -7.45
N ILE A 48 -1.38 26.14 -6.51
CA ILE A 48 -0.18 25.27 -6.58
C ILE A 48 -0.55 23.76 -6.66
N ASP A 49 -1.83 23.42 -6.46
CA ASP A 49 -2.36 22.05 -6.50
C ASP A 49 -2.95 21.69 -7.88
N ASP A 50 -2.13 21.04 -8.73
CA ASP A 50 -2.51 20.46 -10.03
C ASP A 50 -3.43 19.22 -9.92
N TYR A 51 -4.26 19.16 -8.87
CA TYR A 51 -5.12 18.02 -8.59
C TYR A 51 -6.33 17.98 -9.53
N HIS A 52 -6.32 17.02 -10.45
CA HIS A 52 -7.40 16.77 -11.42
C HIS A 52 -7.72 15.26 -11.45
N GLY A 53 -8.85 14.84 -10.87
CA GLY A 53 -9.40 13.48 -11.07
C GLY A 53 -9.09 12.43 -10.00
N ASN A 54 -9.28 11.16 -10.35
CA ASN A 54 -9.04 10.02 -9.46
C ASN A 54 -7.56 9.96 -9.07
N PHE A 55 -7.29 9.69 -7.79
CA PHE A 55 -5.93 9.50 -7.29
C PHE A 55 -5.20 8.41 -8.10
N ASP A 56 -4.09 8.78 -8.75
CA ASP A 56 -3.36 7.94 -9.69
C ASP A 56 -1.91 7.69 -9.22
N ALA A 57 -1.16 6.90 -10.00
CA ALA A 57 0.20 6.53 -9.65
C ALA A 57 1.16 7.75 -9.63
N VAL A 58 0.95 8.75 -10.48
CA VAL A 58 1.83 9.93 -10.56
C VAL A 58 1.66 10.81 -9.34
N LEU A 59 0.41 11.07 -8.95
CA LEU A 59 0.08 11.83 -7.74
C LEU A 59 0.55 11.09 -6.49
N PHE A 60 0.33 9.78 -6.43
CA PHE A 60 0.83 8.94 -5.36
C PHE A 60 2.35 9.03 -5.25
N GLU A 61 3.10 8.93 -6.36
CA GLU A 61 4.56 9.00 -6.34
C GLU A 61 5.09 10.36 -5.91
N LYS A 62 4.47 11.46 -6.36
CA LYS A 62 4.80 12.82 -5.89
C LYS A 62 4.61 12.94 -4.38
N TRP A 63 3.49 12.45 -3.85
CA TRP A 63 3.23 12.43 -2.41
C TRP A 63 4.21 11.52 -1.66
N PHE A 64 4.46 10.32 -2.18
CA PHE A 64 5.32 9.32 -1.56
C PHE A 64 6.78 9.77 -1.49
N LEU A 65 7.27 10.47 -2.51
CA LEU A 65 8.57 11.12 -2.49
C LEU A 65 8.69 12.12 -1.33
N ARG A 66 7.71 13.01 -1.17
CA ARG A 66 7.68 13.99 -0.07
C ARG A 66 7.64 13.31 1.29
N LEU A 67 6.87 12.23 1.41
CA LEU A 67 6.85 11.42 2.61
C LEU A 67 8.25 10.85 2.92
N CYS A 68 8.93 10.22 1.95
CA CYS A 68 10.28 9.69 2.15
C CYS A 68 11.30 10.77 2.53
N ILE A 69 11.14 12.01 2.06
CA ILE A 69 11.95 13.15 2.50
C ILE A 69 11.65 13.49 3.97
N ASN A 70 10.37 13.56 4.36
CA ASN A 70 9.99 13.86 5.75
C ASN A 70 10.42 12.75 6.73
N LEU A 71 10.45 11.51 6.27
CA LEU A 71 10.91 10.35 7.03
C LEU A 71 12.39 10.40 7.38
N GLN A 72 13.22 11.23 6.72
CA GLN A 72 14.62 11.41 7.08
C GLN A 72 14.81 11.84 8.55
N ALA A 73 13.86 12.61 9.10
CA ALA A 73 13.86 13.00 10.52
C ALA A 73 13.72 11.80 11.49
N TYR A 74 13.46 10.62 10.96
CA TYR A 74 13.26 9.37 11.70
C TYR A 74 14.37 8.35 11.47
N GLY A 75 15.32 8.61 10.56
CA GLY A 75 16.33 7.65 10.12
C GLY A 75 15.75 6.61 9.14
N SER A 76 16.43 5.47 8.98
CA SER A 76 15.93 4.38 8.14
C SER A 76 14.61 3.83 8.67
N CYS A 77 13.60 3.78 7.80
CA CYS A 77 12.25 3.38 8.13
C CYS A 77 11.82 2.15 7.32
N VAL A 78 11.00 1.29 7.93
CA VAL A 78 10.24 0.25 7.22
C VAL A 78 8.82 0.77 7.01
N ILE A 79 8.43 0.90 5.75
CA ILE A 79 7.15 1.41 5.30
C ILE A 79 6.27 0.21 4.94
N HIS A 80 5.08 0.13 5.52
CA HIS A 80 4.07 -0.87 5.17
C HIS A 80 2.95 -0.20 4.37
N MET A 81 2.57 -0.80 3.24
CA MET A 81 1.58 -0.24 2.32
C MET A 81 0.71 -1.35 1.72
N ASP A 82 -0.55 -1.08 1.41
CA ASP A 82 -1.35 -2.05 0.64
C ASP A 82 -0.92 -2.10 -0.83
N GLY A 83 -1.32 -3.20 -1.47
CA GLY A 83 -1.06 -3.43 -2.89
C GLY A 83 -2.08 -2.83 -3.84
N THR A 84 -2.64 -1.63 -3.58
CA THR A 84 -3.54 -1.00 -4.56
C THR A 84 -2.82 -0.78 -5.89
N ARG A 85 -3.59 -0.72 -6.98
CA ARG A 85 -3.01 -0.73 -8.34
C ARG A 85 -2.06 0.44 -8.60
N TYR A 86 -2.38 1.63 -8.05
CA TYR A 86 -1.56 2.82 -8.25
C TYR A 86 -0.32 2.87 -7.34
N HIS A 87 -0.31 2.15 -6.20
CA HIS A 87 0.92 1.91 -5.42
C HIS A 87 1.91 1.00 -6.16
N LYS A 88 1.37 0.02 -6.89
CA LYS A 88 2.14 -1.03 -7.58
C LYS A 88 2.40 -0.72 -9.05
N ARG A 89 2.71 0.54 -9.40
CA ARG A 89 3.19 0.85 -10.75
C ARG A 89 4.54 0.21 -10.99
N GLN A 90 4.59 -0.73 -11.93
CA GLN A 90 5.82 -1.42 -12.31
C GLN A 90 6.72 -0.50 -13.13
N GLN A 91 8.01 -0.46 -12.78
CA GLN A 91 9.04 0.17 -13.59
C GLN A 91 9.43 -0.69 -14.79
N ASN A 92 9.35 -2.01 -14.61
CA ASN A 92 9.72 -3.04 -15.58
C ASN A 92 8.48 -3.83 -16.05
N PRO A 93 7.45 -3.20 -16.61
CA PRO A 93 6.24 -3.91 -17.01
C PRO A 93 6.56 -4.92 -18.12
N ALA A 94 6.13 -6.17 -17.90
CA ALA A 94 6.10 -7.16 -18.96
C ALA A 94 4.90 -6.90 -19.90
N PRO A 95 4.99 -7.31 -21.18
CA PRO A 95 3.86 -7.24 -22.08
C PRO A 95 2.63 -7.99 -21.53
N THR A 96 1.44 -7.48 -21.85
CA THR A 96 0.15 -8.06 -21.43
C THR A 96 -0.67 -8.48 -22.65
N ARG A 97 -1.83 -9.12 -22.43
CA ARG A 97 -2.79 -9.44 -23.51
C ARG A 97 -3.26 -8.21 -24.31
N ARG A 98 -3.08 -7.00 -23.78
CA ARG A 98 -3.44 -5.73 -24.44
C ARG A 98 -2.27 -5.11 -25.21
N THR A 99 -1.04 -5.61 -25.02
CA THR A 99 0.15 -5.11 -25.71
C THR A 99 0.15 -5.57 -27.17
N LEU A 100 0.47 -4.67 -28.09
CA LEU A 100 0.48 -4.98 -29.53
C LEU A 100 1.55 -6.03 -29.84
N LYS A 101 1.28 -6.94 -30.79
CA LYS A 101 2.22 -8.01 -31.18
C LYS A 101 3.63 -7.48 -31.48
N ALA A 102 3.73 -6.36 -32.19
CA ALA A 102 5.01 -5.72 -32.52
C ALA A 102 5.80 -5.29 -31.27
N ASP A 103 5.11 -4.76 -30.25
CA ASP A 103 5.75 -4.36 -28.99
C ASP A 103 6.17 -5.58 -28.15
N ILE A 104 5.41 -6.68 -28.19
CA ILE A 104 5.83 -7.95 -27.57
C ILE A 104 7.08 -8.50 -28.27
N GLN A 105 7.11 -8.46 -29.60
CA GLN A 105 8.28 -8.90 -30.39
C GLN A 105 9.52 -8.06 -30.05
N LYS A 106 9.39 -6.73 -30.00
CA LYS A 106 10.47 -5.83 -29.60
C LYS A 106 10.99 -6.16 -28.19
N TRP A 107 10.10 -6.28 -27.21
CA TRP A 107 10.45 -6.62 -25.83
C TRP A 107 11.17 -7.97 -25.70
N LEU A 108 10.81 -8.95 -26.54
CA LEU A 108 11.45 -10.27 -26.58
C LEU A 108 12.76 -10.29 -27.36
N LEU A 109 12.93 -9.47 -28.40
CA LEU A 109 14.19 -9.40 -29.16
C LEU A 109 15.33 -8.87 -28.29
N ASP A 110 15.02 -7.93 -27.39
CA ASP A 110 15.93 -7.49 -26.33
C ASP A 110 16.27 -8.63 -25.33
N ARG A 111 15.60 -9.80 -25.42
CA ARG A 111 15.68 -10.96 -24.49
C ARG A 111 15.80 -12.34 -25.20
N VAL A 112 16.03 -12.36 -26.52
CA VAL A 112 16.51 -13.47 -27.38
C VAL A 112 15.66 -14.77 -27.54
N ILE A 113 14.32 -14.84 -27.41
CA ILE A 113 13.60 -16.13 -27.70
C ILE A 113 12.11 -15.98 -28.15
N PRO A 114 11.59 -16.74 -29.17
CA PRO A 114 10.17 -17.07 -29.38
C PRO A 114 9.81 -18.52 -28.93
N PRO A 115 8.68 -18.79 -28.20
CA PRO A 115 7.29 -18.33 -28.42
C PRO A 115 6.73 -17.31 -27.41
N LEU A 116 5.95 -16.34 -27.91
CA LEU A 116 5.80 -15.02 -27.29
C LEU A 116 5.22 -14.94 -25.87
N LEU A 117 4.09 -15.58 -25.54
CA LEU A 117 3.43 -15.37 -24.24
C LEU A 117 3.84 -16.38 -23.18
N ALA A 118 4.16 -17.62 -23.57
CA ALA A 118 4.66 -18.63 -22.65
C ALA A 118 6.03 -18.20 -22.08
N LEU A 119 6.93 -17.70 -22.93
CA LEU A 119 8.21 -17.16 -22.50
C LEU A 119 8.07 -15.88 -21.69
N VAL A 120 7.12 -14.98 -21.99
CA VAL A 120 6.87 -13.82 -21.11
C VAL A 120 6.49 -14.28 -19.71
N LYS A 121 5.70 -15.36 -19.56
CA LYS A 121 5.36 -15.90 -18.24
C LYS A 121 6.60 -16.49 -17.53
N GLU A 122 7.45 -17.20 -18.26
CA GLU A 122 8.65 -17.88 -17.77
C GLU A 122 9.80 -16.93 -17.43
N HIS A 123 10.02 -15.91 -18.27
CA HIS A 123 11.18 -15.01 -18.22
C HIS A 123 10.86 -13.62 -17.67
N LYS A 124 9.60 -13.34 -17.27
CA LYS A 124 9.29 -12.05 -16.65
C LYS A 124 10.13 -11.89 -15.37
N PRO A 125 10.86 -10.78 -15.22
CA PRO A 125 11.57 -10.52 -13.98
C PRO A 125 10.59 -10.33 -12.82
N LYS A 126 11.10 -10.46 -11.59
CA LYS A 126 10.34 -10.04 -10.42
C LYS A 126 9.93 -8.56 -10.60
N PRO A 127 8.67 -8.21 -10.31
CA PRO A 127 8.20 -6.83 -10.41
C PRO A 127 9.04 -5.90 -9.54
N VAL A 128 9.50 -4.79 -10.12
CA VAL A 128 10.11 -3.69 -9.40
C VAL A 128 9.13 -2.52 -9.43
N TYR A 129 8.67 -2.11 -8.25
CA TYR A 129 7.69 -1.02 -8.15
C TYR A 129 8.39 0.32 -7.94
N VAL A 130 7.84 1.37 -8.56
CA VAL A 130 8.42 2.72 -8.48
C VAL A 130 8.48 3.21 -7.03
N ALA A 131 7.47 2.93 -6.23
CA ALA A 131 7.45 3.24 -4.80
C ALA A 131 8.62 2.60 -4.04
N GLN A 132 8.97 1.34 -4.33
CA GLN A 132 10.09 0.68 -3.65
C GLN A 132 11.43 1.34 -4.00
N ARG A 133 11.60 1.76 -5.25
CA ARG A 133 12.78 2.52 -5.68
C ARG A 133 12.87 3.88 -4.99
N ILE A 134 11.75 4.61 -4.89
CA ILE A 134 11.71 5.90 -4.18
C ILE A 134 12.13 5.71 -2.71
N ALA A 135 11.57 4.71 -2.03
CA ALA A 135 11.92 4.40 -0.65
C ALA A 135 13.41 4.04 -0.51
N ALA A 136 13.92 3.13 -1.35
CA ALA A 136 15.31 2.68 -1.31
C ALA A 136 16.30 3.83 -1.56
N ASN A 137 16.01 4.70 -2.53
CA ASN A 137 16.81 5.89 -2.83
C ASN A 137 16.86 6.90 -1.66
N HIS A 138 16.00 6.76 -0.66
CA HIS A 138 15.94 7.58 0.54
C HIS A 138 16.29 6.77 1.80
N GLY A 139 16.94 5.61 1.66
CA GLY A 139 17.41 4.81 2.79
C GLY A 139 16.27 4.15 3.60
N HIS A 140 15.13 3.92 2.97
CA HIS A 140 13.96 3.27 3.55
C HIS A 140 13.64 1.95 2.84
N TYR A 141 12.92 1.08 3.53
CA TYR A 141 12.43 -0.18 2.98
C TYR A 141 10.91 -0.15 2.84
N LEU A 142 10.36 -0.64 1.72
CA LEU A 142 8.92 -0.67 1.47
C LEU A 142 8.41 -2.10 1.31
N LEU A 143 7.52 -2.49 2.20
CA LEU A 143 6.82 -3.76 2.24
C LEU A 143 5.35 -3.59 1.85
N TYR A 144 4.85 -4.50 1.02
CA TYR A 144 3.43 -4.56 0.71
C TYR A 144 2.73 -5.56 1.62
N THR A 145 1.59 -5.18 2.19
CA THR A 145 0.73 -6.12 2.90
C THR A 145 0.10 -7.10 1.90
N PRO A 146 -0.16 -8.35 2.34
CA PRO A 146 -0.95 -9.31 1.56
C PRO A 146 -2.30 -8.73 1.14
N PRO A 147 -2.80 -9.09 -0.06
CA PRO A 147 -4.10 -8.62 -0.53
C PRO A 147 -5.24 -9.15 0.35
N TYR A 148 -6.30 -8.36 0.53
CA TYR A 148 -7.49 -8.71 1.32
C TYR A 148 -7.28 -8.89 2.83
N HIS A 149 -6.19 -8.35 3.38
CA HIS A 149 -5.90 -8.37 4.81
C HIS A 149 -5.87 -6.96 5.44
N PRO A 150 -7.02 -6.24 5.49
CA PRO A 150 -7.09 -4.89 6.05
C PRO A 150 -6.74 -4.84 7.55
N GLU A 151 -6.88 -5.94 8.27
CA GLU A 151 -6.47 -6.07 9.67
C GLU A 151 -4.96 -5.96 9.88
N LEU A 152 -4.16 -6.15 8.82
CA LEU A 152 -2.71 -5.91 8.81
C LEU A 152 -2.35 -4.45 8.50
N GLN A 153 -3.34 -3.58 8.30
CA GLN A 153 -3.14 -2.16 8.02
C GLN A 153 -3.58 -1.30 9.20
N PRO A 154 -2.66 -0.80 10.05
CA PRO A 154 -3.01 -0.01 11.24
C PRO A 154 -3.83 1.25 10.91
N ILE A 155 -3.68 1.78 9.70
CA ILE A 155 -4.39 2.97 9.22
C ILE A 155 -5.91 2.75 9.14
N GLU A 156 -6.37 1.53 8.87
CA GLU A 156 -7.82 1.20 8.83
C GLU A 156 -8.47 1.39 10.20
N LEU A 157 -7.74 1.07 11.28
CA LEU A 157 -8.21 1.26 12.66
C LEU A 157 -8.26 2.74 13.03
N VAL A 158 -7.30 3.55 12.57
CA VAL A 158 -7.32 5.01 12.76
C VAL A 158 -8.47 5.63 11.99
N TRP A 159 -8.70 5.23 10.74
CA TRP A 159 -9.84 5.68 9.97
C TRP A 159 -11.15 5.30 10.64
N GLY A 160 -11.28 4.08 11.16
CA GLY A 160 -12.44 3.66 11.94
C GLY A 160 -12.68 4.58 13.14
N LEU A 161 -11.63 4.91 13.90
CA LEU A 161 -11.70 5.84 15.03
C LEU A 161 -12.18 7.24 14.59
N VAL A 162 -11.55 7.82 13.57
CA VAL A 162 -11.87 9.18 13.09
C VAL A 162 -13.27 9.24 12.49
N LYS A 163 -13.64 8.27 11.63
CA LYS A 163 -14.98 8.17 11.04
C LYS A 163 -16.05 8.07 12.12
N ASN A 164 -15.83 7.28 13.16
CA ASN A 164 -16.77 7.16 14.28
C ASN A 164 -16.94 8.48 15.05
N ARG A 165 -15.87 9.27 15.21
CA ARG A 165 -15.96 10.60 15.85
C ARG A 165 -16.72 11.60 14.98
N ILE A 166 -16.45 11.62 13.68
CA ILE A 166 -17.17 12.49 12.73
C ILE A 166 -18.65 12.07 12.62
N ALA A 167 -18.97 10.78 12.65
CA ALA A 167 -20.34 10.30 12.57
C ALA A 167 -21.23 10.79 13.72
N ARG A 168 -20.66 11.05 14.92
CA ARG A 168 -21.40 11.63 16.06
C ARG A 168 -21.83 13.07 15.82
N ARG A 169 -21.08 13.82 14.99
CA ARG A 169 -21.39 15.20 14.59
C ARG A 169 -21.04 15.37 13.11
N PRO A 170 -21.91 14.89 12.20
CA PRO A 170 -21.62 14.85 10.78
C PRO A 170 -21.28 16.23 10.21
N ALA A 171 -20.34 16.26 9.28
CA ALA A 171 -19.99 17.46 8.55
C ALA A 171 -21.12 17.89 7.61
N LYS A 172 -21.29 19.19 7.42
CA LYS A 172 -22.34 19.76 6.55
C LYS A 172 -21.83 20.14 5.16
N THR A 173 -20.54 20.44 5.02
CA THR A 173 -19.91 20.89 3.78
C THR A 173 -18.55 20.21 3.57
N PRO A 174 -17.97 20.22 2.36
CA PRO A 174 -16.66 19.60 2.13
C PRO A 174 -15.54 20.32 2.89
N ALA A 175 -15.63 21.64 3.03
CA ALA A 175 -14.70 22.44 3.83
C ALA A 175 -14.81 22.09 5.32
N ASP A 176 -16.03 21.97 5.86
CA ASP A 176 -16.27 21.53 7.24
C ASP A 176 -15.76 20.09 7.46
N LEU A 177 -15.96 19.19 6.49
CA LEU A 177 -15.42 17.83 6.55
C LEU A 177 -13.89 17.82 6.59
N SER A 178 -13.24 18.61 5.72
CA SER A 178 -11.79 18.78 5.67
C SER A 178 -11.24 19.29 7.01
N ALA A 179 -11.82 20.37 7.55
CA ALA A 179 -11.43 20.93 8.84
C ALA A 179 -11.62 19.93 10.01
N ARG A 180 -12.73 19.18 10.01
CA ARG A 180 -13.00 18.15 11.01
C ARG A 180 -12.04 16.99 10.92
N LEU A 181 -11.71 16.52 9.71
CA LEU A 181 -10.73 15.47 9.52
C LEU A 181 -9.38 15.90 10.08
N THR A 182 -8.88 17.07 9.68
CA THR A 182 -7.62 17.62 10.22
C THR A 182 -7.63 17.68 11.74
N THR A 183 -8.73 18.18 12.33
CA THR A 183 -8.89 18.26 13.79
C THR A 183 -8.96 16.89 14.47
N GLU A 184 -9.67 15.92 13.91
CA GLU A 184 -9.82 14.61 14.53
C GLU A 184 -8.57 13.75 14.38
N PHE A 185 -7.82 13.91 13.30
CA PHE A 185 -6.51 13.28 13.12
C PHE A 185 -5.47 13.85 14.10
N THR A 186 -5.45 15.15 14.39
CA THR A 186 -4.53 15.71 15.41
C THR A 186 -4.83 15.19 16.82
N ARG A 187 -6.08 14.77 17.08
CA ARG A 187 -6.49 14.11 18.33
C ARG A 187 -6.06 12.63 18.40
N VAL A 188 -5.53 12.04 17.34
CA VAL A 188 -4.98 10.68 17.35
C VAL A 188 -3.57 10.72 17.93
N ASN A 189 -3.48 10.54 19.25
CA ASN A 189 -2.21 10.49 19.96
C ASN A 189 -1.50 9.12 19.90
N SER A 190 -0.28 9.08 20.44
CA SER A 190 0.58 7.90 20.52
C SER A 190 -0.06 6.69 21.21
N LYS A 191 -0.91 6.89 22.22
CA LYS A 191 -1.63 5.78 22.86
C LYS A 191 -2.55 5.05 21.88
N ASN A 192 -3.26 5.79 21.01
CA ASN A 192 -4.10 5.19 19.97
C ASN A 192 -3.24 4.39 18.99
N TRP A 193 -2.14 4.99 18.52
CA TRP A 193 -1.23 4.34 17.58
C TRP A 193 -0.63 3.05 18.12
N CYS A 194 -0.05 3.08 19.31
CA CYS A 194 0.54 1.89 19.93
C CYS A 194 -0.51 0.81 20.19
N LYS A 195 -1.76 1.18 20.50
CA LYS A 195 -2.88 0.23 20.61
C LYS A 195 -3.19 -0.44 19.26
N PHE A 196 -3.26 0.33 18.18
CA PHE A 196 -3.56 -0.20 16.84
C PHE A 196 -2.41 -1.04 16.28
N TYR A 197 -1.16 -0.60 16.48
CA TYR A 197 0.02 -1.37 16.11
C TYR A 197 0.06 -2.72 16.82
N ARG A 198 -0.15 -2.77 18.14
CA ARG A 198 -0.25 -4.04 18.88
C ARG A 198 -1.38 -4.93 18.38
N ARG A 199 -2.48 -4.35 17.88
CA ARG A 199 -3.57 -5.15 17.27
C ARG A 199 -3.09 -5.79 15.96
N VAL A 200 -2.38 -5.06 15.11
CA VAL A 200 -1.79 -5.58 13.87
C VAL A 200 -0.77 -6.68 14.17
N LEU A 201 0.14 -6.46 15.13
CA LEU A 201 1.11 -7.49 15.56
C LEU A 201 0.44 -8.81 16.00
N ARG A 202 -0.74 -8.75 16.62
CA ARG A 202 -1.47 -9.98 16.99
C ARG A 202 -1.99 -10.73 15.77
N PHE A 203 -2.46 -10.02 14.74
CA PHE A 203 -2.88 -10.66 13.48
C PHE A 203 -1.68 -11.23 12.73
N GLU A 204 -0.58 -10.48 12.66
CA GLU A 204 0.67 -10.95 12.06
C GLU A 204 1.15 -12.26 12.70
N ARG A 205 1.25 -12.30 14.04
CA ARG A 205 1.62 -13.53 14.77
C ARG A 205 0.66 -14.69 14.51
N LYS A 206 -0.65 -14.41 14.46
CA LYS A 206 -1.66 -15.42 14.16
C LYS A 206 -1.46 -16.01 12.76
N TYR A 207 -1.17 -15.18 11.76
CA TYR A 207 -0.97 -15.65 10.39
C TYR A 207 0.36 -16.36 10.20
N LEU A 208 1.43 -15.90 10.85
CA LEU A 208 2.71 -16.61 10.83
C LEU A 208 2.59 -18.01 11.45
N ALA A 209 1.95 -18.14 12.61
CA ALA A 209 1.71 -19.45 13.22
C ALA A 209 0.89 -20.38 12.30
N ALA A 210 -0.16 -19.86 11.65
CA ALA A 210 -0.96 -20.65 10.72
C ALA A 210 -0.17 -21.07 9.46
N LEU A 211 0.78 -20.27 8.99
CA LEU A 211 1.66 -20.63 7.87
C LEU A 211 2.64 -21.74 8.26
N GLU A 212 3.25 -21.63 9.45
CA GLU A 212 4.13 -22.68 10.00
C GLU A 212 3.38 -24.01 10.17
N GLU A 213 2.11 -23.99 10.59
CA GLU A 213 1.25 -25.18 10.68
C GLU A 213 0.89 -25.77 9.29
N CYS A 214 0.77 -24.94 8.24
CA CYS A 214 0.43 -25.40 6.89
C CYS A 214 1.62 -25.98 6.12
N GLU A 215 2.83 -25.42 6.27
CA GLU A 215 4.04 -25.94 5.61
C GLU A 215 4.41 -27.37 6.04
N LEU A 216 3.89 -27.83 7.18
CA LEU A 216 4.05 -29.20 7.67
C LEU A 216 3.18 -30.25 6.95
N LEU A 217 2.28 -29.85 6.04
CA LEU A 217 1.38 -30.76 5.32
C LEU A 217 1.77 -31.02 3.85
N GLU A 218 2.81 -30.38 3.32
CA GLU A 218 3.23 -30.57 1.92
C GLU A 218 4.39 -31.59 1.72
N ASN A 219 4.77 -32.36 2.76
CA ASN A 219 5.95 -33.26 2.71
C ASN A 219 5.69 -34.75 3.02
N GLU A 220 4.46 -35.25 2.93
CA GLU A 220 4.21 -36.70 2.94
C GLU A 220 3.12 -37.02 1.91
N ASP A 221 3.54 -37.34 0.68
CA ASP A 221 2.87 -38.30 -0.22
C ASP A 221 3.71 -38.46 -1.52
N GLU A 222 4.99 -38.83 -1.39
CA GLU A 222 5.59 -39.71 -2.41
C GLU A 222 5.16 -41.13 -2.06
N VAL A 223 3.94 -41.49 -2.47
CA VAL A 223 3.50 -42.89 -2.46
C VAL A 223 4.30 -43.59 -3.56
N ALA A 224 5.31 -44.34 -3.12
CA ALA A 224 6.03 -45.31 -3.91
C ALA A 224 5.04 -46.24 -4.63
N ASP A 225 5.17 -46.36 -5.95
CA ASP A 225 4.49 -47.35 -6.77
C ASP A 225 5.15 -48.72 -6.53
N PRO A 226 4.47 -49.70 -5.91
CA PRO A 226 5.04 -51.03 -5.73
C PRO A 226 4.84 -51.85 -7.01
N GLU A 227 5.97 -52.28 -7.55
CA GLU A 227 6.19 -53.43 -8.44
C GLU A 227 4.95 -54.15 -9.02
N GLY A 228 4.85 -54.10 -10.35
CA GLY A 228 4.12 -55.07 -11.15
C GLY A 228 5.07 -55.74 -12.14
N VAL A 229 5.78 -56.77 -11.67
CA VAL A 229 6.40 -57.79 -12.52
C VAL A 229 5.47 -58.98 -12.51
N ASP A 230 4.85 -59.30 -13.63
CA ASP A 230 4.32 -60.65 -13.89
C ASP A 230 4.41 -60.94 -15.41
N GLU A 231 5.23 -61.97 -15.68
CA GLU A 231 5.33 -62.93 -16.80
C GLU A 231 4.97 -62.54 -18.25
#